data_AF-A0A2H0RUE1-F1
#
_entry.id   AF-A0A2H0RUE1-F1
#
_cell.length_a   1.000
_cell.length_b   1.000
_cell.length_c   1.000
_cell.angle_alpha   90.00
_cell.angle_beta   90.00
_cell.angle_gamma   90.00
#
_symmetry.space_group_name_H-M   'P 1'
#
loop_
_entity.id
_entity.type
_entity.pdbx_description
1 polymer ?
#
loop_
_entity_poly.entity_id
_entity_poly.type
_entity_poly.pdbx_seq_one_letter_code
_entity_poly.pdbx_strand_id
1 'polypeptide(L)'
;MSRIFPHLQVSPAPQVLSDLQKYFQHTGADPFVVEALSDALSNRNHPASTAVIEDRYIDIDYSASFYLQHGRSFTPAERNTTRIHFFSSDFNRRHLHSPTDRTIRLLRDDDSYLGFTVIRPSSIPTLGRTFIRPPEQIRHQQAFFPTKADIQSSLYGIQLCTEASPYLSQDGLVMACATASVWMSSRALSSKIFGISEYTTAEITALAMSLDRPYTPSIGNRGLRIDEIERALMAMGYDPKVWELPALNYETLYWSEYPQAQYLKKWYNIKRHRT
;
A
#
# COMPACT_ATOMS: atom_id res chain seq x y z
N MET A 1 -12.07 12.70 32.12
CA MET A 1 -11.00 12.34 31.16
C MET A 1 -11.62 11.95 29.82
N SER A 2 -12.12 12.94 29.08
CA SER A 2 -12.99 12.79 27.91
C SER A 2 -12.21 12.70 26.60
N ARG A 3 -12.46 11.62 25.85
CA ARG A 3 -12.36 11.46 24.38
C ARG A 3 -11.05 11.92 23.71
N ILE A 4 -9.99 11.12 23.86
CA ILE A 4 -8.72 11.35 23.13
C ILE A 4 -8.84 11.01 21.62
N PHE A 5 -9.87 10.27 21.17
CA PHE A 5 -9.96 9.83 19.76
C PHE A 5 -11.41 9.83 19.21
N PRO A 6 -12.02 10.99 18.93
CA PRO A 6 -13.34 11.06 18.29
C PRO A 6 -13.36 10.53 16.84
N HIS A 7 -12.18 10.45 16.21
CA HIS A 7 -11.98 10.05 14.81
C HIS A 7 -11.86 8.53 14.63
N LEU A 8 -11.87 7.74 15.70
CA LEU A 8 -11.71 6.29 15.58
C LEU A 8 -13.07 5.59 15.54
N GLN A 9 -13.28 4.71 14.56
CA GLN A 9 -14.50 3.92 14.39
C GLN A 9 -14.18 2.43 14.30
N VAL A 10 -15.05 1.59 14.86
CA VAL A 10 -14.95 0.13 14.71
C VAL A 10 -16.23 -0.32 14.03
N SER A 11 -16.07 -1.02 12.92
CA SER A 11 -17.17 -1.42 12.04
C SER A 11 -16.95 -2.85 11.55
N PRO A 12 -18.03 -3.57 11.17
CA PRO A 12 -17.89 -4.86 10.51
C PRO A 12 -17.05 -4.72 9.24
N ALA A 13 -16.03 -5.56 9.07
CA ALA A 13 -15.14 -5.48 7.91
C ALA A 13 -15.87 -5.67 6.57
N PRO A 14 -16.84 -6.62 6.42
CA PRO A 14 -17.61 -6.74 5.19
C PRO A 14 -18.36 -5.47 4.80
N GLN A 15 -18.90 -4.75 5.79
CA GLN A 15 -19.57 -3.47 5.56
C GLN A 15 -18.57 -2.42 5.07
N VAL A 16 -17.42 -2.31 5.74
CA VAL A 16 -16.35 -1.37 5.34
C VAL A 16 -15.84 -1.67 3.93
N LEU A 17 -15.70 -2.94 3.53
CA LEU A 17 -15.30 -3.30 2.17
C LEU A 17 -16.35 -2.90 1.14
N SER A 18 -17.63 -3.14 1.44
CA SER A 18 -18.73 -2.71 0.56
C SER A 18 -18.79 -1.19 0.41
N ASP A 19 -18.50 -0.45 1.48
CA ASP A 19 -18.46 1.00 1.47
C ASP A 19 -17.20 1.51 0.80
N LEU A 20 -16.05 0.88 0.98
CA LEU A 20 -14.83 1.18 0.23
C LEU A 20 -15.07 1.04 -1.27
N GLN A 21 -15.75 -0.01 -1.73
CA GLN A 21 -16.13 -0.15 -3.13
C GLN A 21 -16.98 1.04 -3.62
N LYS A 22 -17.94 1.51 -2.83
CA LYS A 22 -18.73 2.72 -3.15
C LYS A 22 -17.90 3.99 -3.13
N TYR A 23 -17.01 4.12 -2.14
CA TYR A 23 -16.04 5.20 -2.04
C TYR A 23 -15.21 5.23 -3.31
N PHE A 24 -14.73 4.08 -3.79
CA PHE A 24 -13.86 3.93 -4.95
C PHE A 24 -14.58 3.97 -6.31
N GLN A 25 -15.87 3.66 -6.40
CA GLN A 25 -16.69 3.83 -7.62
C GLN A 25 -16.69 5.29 -8.13
N HIS A 26 -16.48 6.25 -7.23
CA HIS A 26 -16.37 7.67 -7.55
C HIS A 26 -14.92 8.19 -7.61
N THR A 27 -13.95 7.26 -7.72
CA THR A 27 -12.51 7.54 -7.70
C THR A 27 -11.88 6.85 -8.91
N GLY A 28 -10.77 7.37 -9.41
CA GLY A 28 -9.87 6.65 -10.30
C GLY A 28 -8.86 5.73 -9.59
N ALA A 29 -9.13 5.26 -8.37
CA ALA A 29 -8.48 4.02 -7.93
C ALA A 29 -8.92 2.90 -8.88
N ASP A 30 -7.97 2.08 -9.34
CA ASP A 30 -8.28 1.00 -10.27
C ASP A 30 -9.26 0.01 -9.60
N PRO A 31 -10.47 -0.21 -10.16
CA PRO A 31 -11.45 -1.14 -9.61
C PRO A 31 -10.89 -2.53 -9.36
N PHE A 32 -9.90 -2.94 -10.17
CA PHE A 32 -9.21 -4.21 -10.01
C PHE A 32 -8.46 -4.32 -8.67
N VAL A 33 -7.83 -3.23 -8.22
CA VAL A 33 -7.06 -3.24 -6.97
C VAL A 33 -8.01 -3.32 -5.78
N VAL A 34 -9.15 -2.66 -5.86
CA VAL A 34 -10.20 -2.72 -4.81
C VAL A 34 -10.81 -4.12 -4.74
N GLU A 35 -11.07 -4.74 -5.89
CA GLU A 35 -11.53 -6.12 -5.99
C GLU A 35 -10.50 -7.08 -5.38
N ALA A 36 -9.22 -6.93 -5.73
CA ALA A 36 -8.13 -7.75 -5.19
C ALA A 36 -7.97 -7.59 -3.67
N LEU A 37 -8.12 -6.37 -3.14
CA LEU A 37 -8.11 -6.12 -1.70
C LEU A 37 -9.29 -6.81 -1.00
N SER A 38 -10.48 -6.71 -1.59
CA SER A 38 -11.69 -7.36 -1.06
C SER A 38 -11.56 -8.88 -1.04
N ASP A 39 -11.04 -9.46 -2.12
CA ASP A 39 -10.77 -10.90 -2.23
C ASP A 39 -9.72 -11.34 -1.20
N ALA A 40 -8.60 -10.62 -1.08
CA ALA A 40 -7.54 -10.93 -0.10
C ALA A 40 -8.01 -10.90 1.38
N LEU A 41 -9.08 -10.15 1.68
CA LEU A 41 -9.65 -10.03 3.01
C LEU A 41 -10.83 -10.99 3.25
N SER A 42 -11.58 -11.35 2.21
CA SER A 42 -12.80 -12.16 2.32
C SER A 42 -12.57 -13.63 2.01
N ASN A 43 -11.71 -13.94 1.04
CA ASN A 43 -11.52 -15.27 0.50
C ASN A 43 -10.30 -15.95 1.14
N ARG A 44 -10.38 -16.19 2.46
CA ARG A 44 -9.31 -16.80 3.26
C ARG A 44 -9.87 -17.68 4.37
N ASN A 45 -9.05 -18.51 5.03
CA ASN A 45 -9.53 -19.41 6.09
C ASN A 45 -10.13 -18.64 7.27
N HIS A 46 -9.55 -17.47 7.56
CA HIS A 46 -10.00 -16.54 8.59
C HIS A 46 -10.30 -15.16 7.97
N PRO A 47 -11.50 -14.95 7.40
CA PRO A 47 -11.89 -13.69 6.78
C PRO A 47 -11.83 -12.51 7.75
N ALA A 48 -11.68 -11.31 7.21
CA ALA A 48 -11.78 -10.09 8.00
C ALA A 48 -13.19 -9.96 8.62
N SER A 49 -13.25 -9.91 9.95
CA SER A 49 -14.49 -9.74 10.71
C SER A 49 -14.65 -8.31 11.23
N THR A 50 -13.55 -7.68 11.65
CA THR A 50 -13.56 -6.34 12.22
C THR A 50 -12.61 -5.41 11.48
N ALA A 51 -13.08 -4.19 11.21
CA ALA A 51 -12.26 -3.11 10.69
C ALA A 51 -12.21 -1.96 11.71
N VAL A 52 -11.01 -1.41 11.92
CA VAL A 52 -10.78 -0.25 12.77
C VAL A 52 -10.32 0.91 11.90
N ILE A 53 -11.12 1.96 11.87
CA ILE A 53 -10.93 3.15 11.04
C ILE A 53 -10.34 4.25 11.89
N GLU A 54 -9.13 4.66 11.54
CA GLU A 54 -8.47 5.87 12.03
C GLU A 54 -8.70 6.99 11.02
N ASP A 55 -9.72 7.80 11.28
CA ASP A 55 -9.92 9.05 10.56
C ASP A 55 -8.86 10.09 10.98
N ARG A 56 -8.54 10.98 10.05
CA ARG A 56 -7.51 12.00 10.15
C ARG A 56 -6.08 11.49 10.45
N TYR A 57 -5.75 10.29 9.99
CA TYR A 57 -4.41 9.70 10.10
C TYR A 57 -3.35 10.52 9.33
N ILE A 58 -2.19 10.73 9.96
CA ILE A 58 -1.03 11.37 9.33
C ILE A 58 -0.13 10.29 8.74
N ASP A 59 -0.34 10.00 7.47
CA ASP A 59 0.49 9.07 6.72
C ASP A 59 1.82 9.73 6.31
N ILE A 60 2.94 9.09 6.61
CA ILE A 60 4.27 9.67 6.35
C ILE A 60 4.52 9.90 4.84
N ASP A 61 4.11 8.95 4.00
CA ASP A 61 4.36 8.98 2.56
C ASP A 61 3.45 10.01 1.86
N TYR A 62 2.15 10.02 2.21
CA TYR A 62 1.22 11.02 1.73
C TYR A 62 1.59 12.42 2.22
N SER A 63 1.99 12.58 3.50
CA SER A 63 2.36 13.89 4.04
C SER A 63 3.53 14.50 3.28
N ALA A 64 4.56 13.72 2.96
CA ALA A 64 5.70 14.18 2.17
C ALA A 64 5.25 14.63 0.77
N SER A 65 4.43 13.83 0.10
CA SER A 65 3.86 14.16 -1.22
C SER A 65 2.95 15.40 -1.17
N PHE A 66 2.12 15.53 -0.14
CA PHE A 66 1.24 16.66 0.10
C PHE A 66 2.03 17.96 0.22
N TYR A 67 3.11 17.99 1.02
CA TYR A 67 3.90 19.20 1.20
C TYR A 67 4.74 19.59 -0.02
N LEU A 68 5.13 18.61 -0.84
CA LEU A 68 5.82 18.91 -2.08
C LEU A 68 4.93 19.61 -3.11
N GLN A 69 3.66 19.25 -3.20
CA GLN A 69 2.75 19.73 -4.24
C GLN A 69 1.45 20.36 -3.74
N HIS A 70 0.62 19.59 -3.03
CA HIS A 70 -0.75 20.00 -2.67
C HIS A 70 -0.78 21.21 -1.75
N GLY A 71 0.06 21.24 -0.72
CA GLY A 71 0.17 22.35 0.23
C GLY A 71 0.72 23.64 -0.39
N ARG A 72 1.16 23.60 -1.65
CA ARG A 72 1.65 24.76 -2.42
C ARG A 72 0.69 25.19 -3.53
N SER A 73 -0.37 24.42 -3.77
CA SER A 73 -1.40 24.76 -4.74
C SER A 73 -2.40 25.74 -4.13
N PHE A 74 -3.05 26.55 -4.97
CA PHE A 74 -4.14 27.45 -4.54
C PHE A 74 -5.46 26.70 -4.31
N THR A 75 -5.51 25.39 -4.57
CA THR A 75 -6.68 24.55 -4.39
C THR A 75 -6.64 23.94 -2.99
N PRO A 76 -7.67 24.13 -2.15
CA PRO A 76 -7.77 23.43 -0.88
C PRO A 76 -7.69 21.91 -1.08
N ALA A 77 -6.77 21.27 -0.38
CA ALA A 77 -6.61 19.82 -0.36
C ALA A 77 -6.62 19.33 1.09
N GLU A 78 -7.30 18.21 1.33
CA GLU A 78 -7.30 17.57 2.65
C GLU A 78 -5.90 17.02 2.93
N ARG A 79 -5.38 17.31 4.13
CA ARG A 79 -4.03 16.92 4.53
C ARG A 79 -4.02 15.53 5.17
N ASN A 80 -5.11 15.16 5.83
CA ASN A 80 -5.18 13.94 6.60
C ASN A 80 -5.73 12.78 5.77
N THR A 81 -5.10 11.62 5.90
CA THR A 81 -5.56 10.36 5.30
C THR A 81 -6.50 9.60 6.25
N THR A 82 -7.10 8.53 5.75
CA THR A 82 -7.81 7.56 6.60
C THR A 82 -7.05 6.25 6.60
N ARG A 83 -6.70 5.71 7.77
CA ARG A 83 -6.09 4.37 7.88
C ARG A 83 -7.13 3.37 8.36
N ILE A 84 -7.18 2.21 7.73
CA ILE A 84 -8.11 1.14 8.06
C ILE A 84 -7.31 -0.12 8.39
N HIS A 85 -7.42 -0.57 9.63
CA HIS A 85 -6.87 -1.83 10.10
C HIS A 85 -7.90 -2.95 9.92
N PHE A 86 -7.46 -4.13 9.54
CA PHE A 86 -8.31 -5.30 9.36
C PHE A 86 -7.92 -6.42 10.33
N PHE A 87 -8.92 -7.05 10.93
CA PHE A 87 -8.75 -8.15 11.87
C PHE A 87 -9.71 -9.29 11.53
N SER A 88 -9.24 -10.53 11.65
CA SER A 88 -10.09 -11.72 11.53
C SER A 88 -10.92 -11.97 12.79
N SER A 89 -10.44 -11.51 13.94
CA SER A 89 -11.15 -11.59 15.21
C SER A 89 -12.27 -10.56 15.30
N ASP A 90 -13.37 -10.97 15.93
CA ASP A 90 -14.49 -10.06 16.24
C ASP A 90 -14.24 -9.32 17.56
N PHE A 91 -14.29 -7.99 17.49
CA PHE A 91 -14.31 -7.13 18.67
C PHE A 91 -14.98 -5.79 18.37
N ASN A 92 -15.44 -5.14 19.43
CA ASN A 92 -16.07 -3.83 19.35
C ASN A 92 -15.24 -2.71 20.01
N ARG A 93 -15.69 -1.47 19.82
CA ARG A 93 -15.08 -0.24 20.37
C ARG A 93 -14.73 -0.30 21.87
N ARG A 94 -15.53 -0.99 22.70
CA ARG A 94 -15.29 -1.04 24.16
C ARG A 94 -13.96 -1.72 24.49
N HIS A 95 -13.59 -2.74 23.71
CA HIS A 95 -12.31 -3.43 23.86
C HIS A 95 -11.12 -2.51 23.55
N LEU A 96 -11.26 -1.54 22.64
CA LEU A 96 -10.18 -0.60 22.31
C LEU A 96 -10.06 0.58 23.29
N HIS A 97 -11.18 1.01 23.89
CA HIS A 97 -11.18 2.15 24.81
C HIS A 97 -10.47 1.86 26.14
N SER A 98 -10.58 0.62 26.63
CA SER A 98 -9.89 0.14 27.84
C SER A 98 -9.36 -1.27 27.58
N PRO A 99 -8.25 -1.41 26.82
CA PRO A 99 -7.76 -2.70 26.38
C PRO A 99 -7.25 -3.51 27.58
N THR A 100 -7.84 -4.68 27.78
CA THR A 100 -7.32 -5.68 28.72
C THR A 100 -6.10 -6.38 28.12
N ASP A 101 -5.29 -7.06 28.94
CA ASP A 101 -4.19 -7.90 28.42
C ASP A 101 -4.68 -8.95 27.42
N ARG A 102 -5.90 -9.48 27.62
CA ARG A 102 -6.53 -10.40 26.67
C ARG A 102 -6.80 -9.72 25.34
N THR A 103 -7.30 -8.48 25.35
CA THR A 103 -7.52 -7.69 24.14
C THR A 103 -6.21 -7.38 23.43
N ILE A 104 -5.17 -6.97 24.18
CA ILE A 104 -3.85 -6.67 23.59
C ILE A 104 -3.27 -7.94 22.93
N ARG A 105 -3.36 -9.09 23.61
CA ARG A 105 -2.94 -10.38 23.04
C ARG A 105 -3.71 -10.72 21.78
N LEU A 106 -5.04 -10.58 21.80
CA LEU A 106 -5.89 -10.81 20.63
C LEU A 106 -5.49 -9.92 19.45
N LEU A 107 -5.29 -8.62 19.67
CA LEU A 107 -4.93 -7.69 18.59
C LEU A 107 -3.55 -7.94 18.01
N ARG A 108 -2.61 -8.43 18.83
CA ARG A 108 -1.25 -8.78 18.41
C ARG A 108 -1.13 -10.18 17.81
N ASP A 109 -2.16 -10.99 17.94
CA ASP A 109 -2.17 -12.35 17.43
C ASP A 109 -1.98 -12.32 15.91
N ASP A 110 -1.01 -13.09 15.43
CA ASP A 110 -0.68 -13.15 14.01
C ASP A 110 -1.87 -13.67 13.20
N ASP A 111 -2.72 -14.55 13.72
CA ASP A 111 -3.92 -14.99 12.99
C ASP A 111 -5.04 -13.93 13.04
N SER A 112 -4.98 -13.00 14.00
CA SER A 112 -5.94 -11.90 14.12
C SER A 112 -5.65 -10.74 13.18
N TYR A 113 -4.48 -10.11 13.28
CA TYR A 113 -4.22 -8.85 12.58
C TYR A 113 -3.84 -9.07 11.12
N LEU A 114 -4.75 -8.79 10.19
CA LEU A 114 -4.56 -9.04 8.76
C LEU A 114 -3.74 -7.96 8.06
N GLY A 115 -3.57 -6.79 8.70
CA GLY A 115 -2.82 -5.65 8.17
C GLY A 115 -3.66 -4.38 8.05
N PHE A 116 -3.24 -3.45 7.19
CA PHE A 116 -3.91 -2.18 7.02
C PHE A 116 -3.82 -1.63 5.60
N THR A 117 -4.71 -0.68 5.31
CA THR A 117 -4.63 0.19 4.13
C THR A 117 -4.77 1.66 4.54
N VAL A 118 -4.19 2.55 3.74
CA VAL A 118 -4.35 4.00 3.88
C VAL A 118 -5.10 4.52 2.67
N ILE A 119 -6.09 5.36 2.89
CA ILE A 119 -6.85 6.06 1.85
C ILE A 119 -6.33 7.50 1.76
N ARG A 120 -5.80 7.87 0.60
CA ARG A 120 -5.32 9.23 0.32
C ARG A 120 -6.48 10.11 -0.15
N PRO A 121 -6.64 11.33 0.40
CA PRO A 121 -7.70 12.24 0.00
C PRO A 121 -7.27 13.08 -1.23
N SER A 122 -7.11 12.42 -2.37
CA SER A 122 -6.88 13.07 -3.67
C SER A 122 -8.22 13.38 -4.36
N SER A 123 -8.22 14.22 -5.42
CA SER A 123 -9.42 14.51 -6.24
C SER A 123 -10.13 13.24 -6.72
N ILE A 124 -9.32 12.22 -6.92
CA ILE A 124 -9.68 10.82 -7.09
C ILE A 124 -9.00 10.08 -5.92
N PRO A 125 -9.73 9.64 -4.88
CA PRO A 125 -9.12 8.89 -3.78
C PRO A 125 -8.34 7.67 -4.26
N THR A 126 -7.16 7.44 -3.70
CA THR A 126 -6.28 6.32 -4.05
C THR A 126 -5.85 5.55 -2.82
N LEU A 127 -5.49 4.27 -3.01
CA LEU A 127 -4.84 3.49 -1.98
C LEU A 127 -3.39 3.99 -1.80
N GLY A 128 -3.09 4.49 -0.61
CA GLY A 128 -1.74 4.74 -0.16
C GLY A 128 -1.08 3.46 0.34
N ARG A 129 -0.23 3.60 1.36
CA ARG A 129 0.48 2.47 1.97
C ARG A 129 -0.51 1.38 2.39
N THR A 130 -0.39 0.23 1.76
CA THR A 130 -1.25 -0.93 1.94
C THR A 130 -0.37 -2.14 2.19
N PHE A 131 -0.65 -2.82 3.29
CA PHE A 131 0.09 -3.97 3.76
C PHE A 131 -0.93 -4.97 4.28
N ILE A 132 -1.28 -5.95 3.45
CA ILE A 132 -2.26 -6.98 3.75
C ILE A 132 -1.56 -8.33 3.70
N ARG A 133 -1.75 -9.12 4.76
CA ARG A 133 -1.22 -10.48 4.81
C ARG A 133 -1.80 -11.28 3.64
N PRO A 134 -0.94 -11.94 2.84
CA PRO A 134 -1.43 -12.82 1.77
C PRO A 134 -2.35 -13.93 2.32
N PRO A 135 -3.44 -14.28 1.62
CA PRO A 135 -4.36 -15.33 2.04
C PRO A 135 -3.70 -16.72 2.08
N GLU A 136 -4.17 -17.58 2.99
CA GLU A 136 -3.53 -18.88 3.26
C GLU A 136 -3.64 -19.84 2.07
N GLN A 137 -4.68 -19.71 1.24
CA GLN A 137 -4.83 -20.55 0.04
C GLN A 137 -3.70 -20.35 -0.98
N ILE A 138 -2.92 -19.27 -0.87
CA ILE A 138 -1.73 -19.07 -1.70
C ILE A 138 -0.46 -19.68 -1.05
N ARG A 139 -0.48 -20.00 0.26
CA ARG A 139 0.65 -20.67 0.93
C ARG A 139 0.80 -22.15 0.55
N HIS A 140 -0.29 -22.80 0.13
CA HIS A 140 -0.28 -24.20 -0.33
C HIS A 140 0.01 -24.34 -1.83
N GLN A 141 -0.01 -23.22 -2.56
CA GLN A 141 0.54 -23.15 -3.90
C GLN A 141 2.04 -22.86 -3.75
N GLN A 142 2.88 -23.34 -4.67
CA GLN A 142 4.31 -22.98 -4.71
C GLN A 142 4.51 -21.51 -5.14
N ALA A 143 3.73 -20.59 -4.57
CA ALA A 143 3.83 -19.16 -4.80
C ALA A 143 4.90 -18.60 -3.84
N PHE A 144 6.09 -18.40 -4.38
CA PHE A 144 7.14 -17.68 -3.68
C PHE A 144 6.87 -16.18 -3.77
N PHE A 145 6.70 -15.53 -2.62
CA PHE A 145 6.55 -14.08 -2.53
C PHE A 145 7.84 -13.44 -2.00
N PRO A 146 8.83 -13.16 -2.85
CA PRO A 146 10.12 -12.61 -2.43
C PRO A 146 9.99 -11.21 -1.82
N THR A 147 8.88 -10.52 -2.03
CA THR A 147 8.67 -9.12 -1.64
C THR A 147 7.97 -8.94 -0.29
N LYS A 148 7.71 -10.03 0.44
CA LYS A 148 7.14 -9.90 1.79
C LYS A 148 8.12 -9.23 2.75
N ALA A 149 7.59 -8.37 3.60
CA ALA A 149 8.30 -7.65 4.65
C ALA A 149 7.52 -7.73 5.95
N ASP A 150 8.22 -7.72 7.09
CA ASP A 150 7.61 -7.54 8.39
C ASP A 150 7.27 -6.06 8.58
N ILE A 151 5.98 -5.77 8.61
CA ILE A 151 5.46 -4.40 8.67
C ILE A 151 4.93 -4.12 10.05
N GLN A 152 5.55 -3.12 10.66
CA GLN A 152 5.19 -2.60 11.95
C GLN A 152 4.13 -1.49 11.81
N SER A 153 3.05 -1.59 12.57
CA SER A 153 2.04 -0.54 12.71
C SER A 153 1.66 -0.37 14.18
N SER A 154 0.97 0.71 14.51
CA SER A 154 0.55 1.00 15.89
C SER A 154 -0.91 1.38 15.90
N LEU A 155 -1.68 0.78 16.81
CA LEU A 155 -3.09 1.09 17.06
C LEU A 155 -3.26 1.35 18.56
N TYR A 156 -3.63 2.56 18.98
CA TYR A 156 -3.69 2.94 20.40
C TYR A 156 -2.38 2.72 21.18
N GLY A 157 -1.22 2.84 20.53
CA GLY A 157 0.08 2.53 21.13
C GLY A 157 0.36 1.03 21.26
N ILE A 158 -0.59 0.17 20.85
CA ILE A 158 -0.36 -1.27 20.71
C ILE A 158 0.40 -1.47 19.40
N GLN A 159 1.64 -1.91 19.52
CA GLN A 159 2.44 -2.34 18.38
C GLN A 159 1.83 -3.60 17.75
N LEU A 160 1.58 -3.55 16.45
CA LEU A 160 1.07 -4.63 15.62
C LEU A 160 2.11 -4.96 14.55
N CYS A 161 2.16 -6.23 14.14
CA CYS A 161 3.06 -6.70 13.08
C CYS A 161 2.28 -7.52 12.06
N THR A 162 2.58 -7.36 10.79
CA THR A 162 2.05 -8.22 9.73
C THR A 162 3.10 -8.47 8.67
N GLU A 163 3.23 -9.72 8.22
CA GLU A 163 4.06 -10.07 7.07
C GLU A 163 3.25 -9.82 5.79
N ALA A 164 3.63 -8.80 5.01
CA ALA A 164 2.89 -8.38 3.83
C ALA A 164 3.82 -7.87 2.71
N SER A 165 3.35 -7.96 1.47
CA SER A 165 4.00 -7.26 0.36
C SER A 165 3.60 -5.78 0.39
N PRO A 166 4.57 -4.84 0.33
CA PRO A 166 4.27 -3.42 0.21
C PRO A 166 3.48 -3.12 -1.04
N TYR A 167 2.39 -2.36 -0.89
CA TYR A 167 1.63 -1.84 -2.00
C TYR A 167 1.30 -0.36 -1.79
N LEU A 168 1.31 0.41 -2.87
CA LEU A 168 0.65 1.70 -2.96
C LEU A 168 0.20 1.94 -4.41
N SER A 169 -0.90 2.66 -4.59
CA SER A 169 -1.31 3.12 -5.92
C SER A 169 -0.48 4.32 -6.35
N GLN A 170 -0.21 4.40 -7.66
CA GLN A 170 0.35 5.61 -8.27
C GLN A 170 -0.61 6.79 -8.07
N ASP A 171 -0.04 7.99 -7.99
CA ASP A 171 -0.77 9.25 -7.90
C ASP A 171 -0.34 10.11 -9.10
N GLY A 172 -1.30 10.50 -9.95
CA GLY A 172 -1.04 11.24 -11.18
C GLY A 172 -0.39 12.62 -10.98
N LEU A 173 -0.25 13.11 -9.75
CA LEU A 173 0.31 14.42 -9.43
C LEU A 173 1.80 14.35 -9.04
N VAL A 174 2.14 13.49 -8.09
CA VAL A 174 3.50 13.42 -7.48
C VAL A 174 4.26 12.17 -7.91
N MET A 175 3.58 11.13 -8.37
CA MET A 175 4.15 9.78 -8.43
C MET A 175 3.91 9.08 -9.75
N ALA A 176 4.98 8.93 -10.53
CA ALA A 176 5.00 8.02 -11.65
C ALA A 176 4.93 6.55 -11.21
N CYS A 177 4.50 5.67 -12.11
CA CYS A 177 4.52 4.22 -11.90
C CYS A 177 5.92 3.69 -11.47
N ALA A 178 6.98 4.29 -11.98
CA ALA A 178 8.36 3.97 -11.62
C ALA A 178 8.65 4.29 -10.14
N THR A 179 8.27 5.47 -9.65
CA THR A 179 8.42 5.84 -8.23
C THR A 179 7.66 4.88 -7.33
N ALA A 180 6.41 4.53 -7.67
CA ALA A 180 5.63 3.56 -6.92
C ALA A 180 6.34 2.19 -6.85
N SER A 181 6.87 1.73 -7.98
CA SER A 181 7.56 0.45 -8.09
C SER A 181 8.85 0.42 -7.27
N VAL A 182 9.66 1.49 -7.35
CA VAL A 182 10.88 1.65 -6.54
C VAL A 182 10.54 1.68 -5.05
N TRP A 183 9.47 2.38 -4.65
CA TRP A 183 9.04 2.40 -3.26
C TRP A 183 8.66 1.01 -2.76
N MET A 184 7.84 0.26 -3.53
CA MET A 184 7.38 -1.07 -3.13
C MET A 184 8.53 -2.07 -3.02
N SER A 185 9.45 -2.10 -4.01
CA SER A 185 10.61 -2.98 -3.98
C SER A 185 11.59 -2.60 -2.87
N SER A 186 11.88 -1.30 -2.72
CA SER A 186 12.81 -0.82 -1.69
C SER A 186 12.26 -1.06 -0.29
N ARG A 187 10.95 -0.89 -0.06
CA ARG A 187 10.31 -1.19 1.22
C ARG A 187 10.42 -2.67 1.57
N ALA A 188 10.28 -3.55 0.57
CA ALA A 188 10.46 -4.99 0.78
C ALA A 188 11.92 -5.32 1.13
N LEU A 189 12.88 -4.71 0.43
CA LEU A 189 14.31 -4.94 0.63
C LEU A 189 14.85 -4.33 1.93
N SER A 190 14.41 -3.13 2.32
CA SER A 190 14.85 -2.46 3.55
C SER A 190 14.51 -3.27 4.80
N SER A 191 13.44 -4.07 4.76
CA SER A 191 13.11 -5.00 5.84
C SER A 191 14.07 -6.19 5.96
N LYS A 192 14.83 -6.49 4.90
CA LYS A 192 15.70 -7.68 4.79
C LYS A 192 17.19 -7.35 4.81
N ILE A 193 17.55 -6.15 4.33
CA ILE A 193 18.93 -5.70 4.19
C ILE A 193 19.21 -4.69 5.29
N PHE A 194 20.09 -5.08 6.22
CA PHE A 194 20.53 -4.19 7.29
C PHE A 194 21.27 -2.97 6.73
N GLY A 195 20.97 -1.79 7.27
CA GLY A 195 21.63 -0.54 6.89
C GLY A 195 20.99 0.22 5.72
N ILE A 196 19.93 -0.32 5.11
CA ILE A 196 19.16 0.37 4.07
C ILE A 196 18.04 1.20 4.70
N SER A 197 18.04 2.50 4.40
CA SER A 197 17.01 3.44 4.86
C SER A 197 15.71 3.30 4.06
N GLU A 198 14.60 3.62 4.72
CA GLU A 198 13.30 3.75 4.06
C GLU A 198 13.11 5.16 3.52
N TYR A 199 12.54 5.27 2.33
CA TYR A 199 12.24 6.55 1.69
C TYR A 199 10.76 6.66 1.35
N THR A 200 10.24 7.88 1.37
CA THR A 200 8.93 8.23 0.83
C THR A 200 8.99 8.37 -0.69
N THR A 201 7.85 8.24 -1.34
CA THR A 201 7.72 8.44 -2.80
C THR A 201 8.17 9.84 -3.23
N ALA A 202 7.87 10.85 -2.42
CA ALA A 202 8.37 12.22 -2.54
C ALA A 202 9.90 12.29 -2.58
N GLU A 203 10.59 11.65 -1.62
CA GLU A 203 12.05 11.63 -1.56
C GLU A 203 12.65 10.83 -2.71
N ILE A 204 12.07 9.68 -3.06
CA ILE A 204 12.51 8.85 -4.19
C ILE A 204 12.48 9.67 -5.48
N THR A 205 11.40 10.39 -5.75
CA THR A 205 11.33 11.23 -6.96
C THR A 205 12.33 12.38 -6.91
N ALA A 206 12.58 12.99 -5.74
CA ALA A 206 13.59 14.02 -5.59
C ALA A 206 15.01 13.51 -5.89
N LEU A 207 15.35 12.32 -5.38
CA LEU A 207 16.63 11.64 -5.66
C LEU A 207 16.77 11.27 -7.14
N ALA A 208 15.72 10.68 -7.74
CA ALA A 208 15.72 10.26 -9.14
C ALA A 208 16.04 11.43 -10.08
N MET A 209 15.57 12.62 -9.73
CA MET A 209 15.64 13.78 -10.58
C MET A 209 16.75 14.77 -10.21
N SER A 210 17.56 14.45 -9.21
CA SER A 210 18.60 15.35 -8.70
C SER A 210 18.07 16.75 -8.40
N LEU A 211 16.89 16.85 -7.80
CA LEU A 211 16.27 18.14 -7.51
C LEU A 211 16.93 18.79 -6.29
N ASP A 212 17.75 19.83 -6.50
CA ASP A 212 18.29 20.68 -5.43
C ASP A 212 17.23 21.64 -4.84
N ARG A 213 16.08 21.85 -5.51
CA ARG A 213 14.99 22.81 -5.18
C ARG A 213 13.65 22.39 -5.84
N PRO A 214 12.48 22.97 -5.47
CA PRO A 214 11.23 22.22 -5.39
C PRO A 214 10.64 21.81 -6.75
N TYR A 215 10.13 20.58 -6.74
CA TYR A 215 9.27 19.89 -7.70
C TYR A 215 8.34 20.82 -8.50
N THR A 216 8.42 20.79 -9.84
CA THR A 216 7.40 21.41 -10.70
C THR A 216 6.30 20.39 -11.07
N PRO A 217 5.01 20.78 -11.14
CA PRO A 217 3.91 19.85 -11.41
C PRO A 217 4.00 19.09 -12.74
N SER A 218 4.80 19.57 -13.70
CA SER A 218 4.95 18.97 -15.03
C SER A 218 5.65 17.61 -15.07
N ILE A 219 6.16 17.12 -13.94
CA ILE A 219 6.93 15.88 -13.85
C ILE A 219 6.08 14.64 -13.58
N GLY A 220 4.94 14.77 -12.87
CA GLY A 220 4.10 13.62 -12.49
C GLY A 220 3.68 12.74 -13.69
N ASN A 221 3.50 13.37 -14.86
CA ASN A 221 3.03 12.70 -16.07
C ASN A 221 4.15 12.13 -16.98
N ARG A 222 5.43 12.48 -16.78
CA ARG A 222 6.50 12.06 -17.72
C ARG A 222 7.10 10.69 -17.41
N GLY A 223 6.81 10.14 -16.23
CA GLY A 223 7.51 8.97 -15.73
C GLY A 223 8.93 9.27 -15.22
N LEU A 224 9.66 8.21 -14.85
CA LEU A 224 11.10 8.26 -14.63
C LEU A 224 11.79 7.48 -15.75
N ARG A 225 12.90 8.01 -16.28
CA ARG A 225 13.78 7.29 -17.19
C ARG A 225 14.61 6.25 -16.42
N ILE A 226 15.19 5.28 -17.13
CA ILE A 226 16.04 4.24 -16.53
C ILE A 226 17.21 4.87 -15.76
N ASP A 227 17.88 5.88 -16.33
CA ASP A 227 18.99 6.59 -15.68
C ASP A 227 18.56 7.31 -14.39
N GLU A 228 17.31 7.78 -14.32
CA GLU A 228 16.75 8.44 -13.14
C GLU A 228 16.39 7.41 -12.06
N ILE A 229 15.91 6.23 -12.45
CA ILE A 229 15.66 5.11 -11.53
C ILE A 229 16.97 4.59 -10.93
N GLU A 230 17.99 4.35 -11.76
CA GLU A 230 19.32 3.92 -11.29
C GLU A 230 19.92 4.94 -10.32
N ARG A 231 19.82 6.23 -10.64
CA ARG A 231 20.30 7.31 -9.76
C ARG A 231 19.62 7.29 -8.40
N ALA A 232 18.30 7.14 -8.35
CA ALA A 232 17.57 7.05 -7.10
C ALA A 232 18.03 5.84 -6.28
N LEU A 233 18.12 4.66 -6.90
CA LEU A 233 18.53 3.42 -6.24
C LEU A 233 19.96 3.52 -5.69
N MET A 234 20.90 4.08 -6.46
CA MET A 234 22.27 4.35 -5.98
C MET A 234 22.28 5.30 -4.78
N ALA A 235 21.51 6.39 -4.84
CA ALA A 235 21.42 7.36 -3.74
C ALA A 235 20.74 6.78 -2.48
N MET A 236 19.89 5.77 -2.65
CA MET A 236 19.27 5.01 -1.56
C MET A 236 20.19 3.92 -0.98
N GLY A 237 21.39 3.74 -1.53
CA GLY A 237 22.40 2.78 -1.04
C GLY A 237 22.40 1.43 -1.74
N TYR A 238 21.70 1.28 -2.87
CA TYR A 238 21.71 0.06 -3.68
C TYR A 238 22.77 0.11 -4.79
N ASP A 239 23.13 -1.05 -5.33
CA ASP A 239 23.96 -1.21 -6.54
C ASP A 239 23.08 -1.80 -7.67
N PRO A 240 22.24 -0.97 -8.35
CA PRO A 240 21.31 -1.47 -9.35
C PRO A 240 22.05 -1.99 -10.59
N LYS A 241 21.54 -3.08 -11.17
CA LYS A 241 22.00 -3.61 -12.46
C LYS A 241 20.86 -3.66 -13.45
N VAL A 242 21.02 -2.98 -14.57
CA VAL A 242 20.06 -3.03 -15.68
C VAL A 242 20.35 -4.26 -16.52
N TRP A 243 19.33 -5.10 -16.66
CA TRP A 243 19.36 -6.27 -17.54
C TRP A 243 18.39 -6.03 -18.69
N GLU A 244 18.90 -6.08 -19.91
CA GLU A 244 18.05 -6.21 -21.09
C GLU A 244 17.66 -7.67 -21.23
N LEU A 245 16.42 -7.99 -20.89
CA LEU A 245 15.88 -9.31 -21.14
C LEU A 245 15.55 -9.42 -22.64
N PRO A 246 15.94 -10.53 -23.32
CA PRO A 246 15.42 -10.80 -24.64
C PRO A 246 13.88 -10.82 -24.57
N ALA A 247 13.21 -10.38 -25.63
CA ALA A 247 11.75 -10.35 -25.69
C ALA A 247 11.19 -11.67 -25.16
N LEU A 248 10.54 -11.63 -24.00
CA LEU A 248 10.04 -12.83 -23.33
C LEU A 248 9.04 -13.49 -24.27
N ASN A 249 9.42 -14.61 -24.87
CA ASN A 249 8.48 -15.40 -25.63
C ASN A 249 7.54 -16.07 -24.62
N TYR A 250 6.23 -15.85 -24.76
CA TYR A 250 5.24 -16.26 -23.76
C TYR A 250 5.26 -17.77 -23.48
N GLU A 251 5.79 -18.58 -24.40
CA GLU A 251 5.97 -20.02 -24.22
C GLU A 251 7.10 -20.42 -23.25
N THR A 252 8.11 -19.59 -23.02
CA THR A 252 9.26 -19.92 -22.14
C THR A 252 8.98 -19.62 -20.67
N LEU A 253 7.84 -19.01 -20.40
CA LEU A 253 7.41 -18.53 -19.12
C LEU A 253 6.33 -19.51 -18.63
N TYR A 254 6.76 -20.58 -17.94
CA TYR A 254 5.89 -21.62 -17.36
C TYR A 254 4.94 -21.02 -16.29
N TRP A 255 3.89 -20.32 -16.74
CA TRP A 255 2.86 -19.71 -15.89
C TRP A 255 1.53 -20.46 -15.95
N SER A 256 1.45 -21.54 -16.71
CA SER A 256 0.20 -22.25 -17.03
C SER A 256 -0.44 -22.98 -15.84
N GLU A 257 0.27 -23.13 -14.72
CA GLU A 257 -0.22 -23.89 -13.56
C GLU A 257 -0.78 -23.02 -12.42
N TYR A 258 -0.73 -21.69 -12.54
CA TYR A 258 -1.08 -20.79 -11.43
C TYR A 258 -2.40 -20.05 -11.67
N PRO A 259 -3.39 -20.19 -10.78
CA PRO A 259 -4.63 -19.40 -10.83
C PRO A 259 -4.38 -17.89 -10.86
N GLN A 260 -3.30 -17.40 -10.22
CA GLN A 260 -2.96 -15.98 -10.24
C GLN A 260 -2.40 -15.49 -11.57
N ALA A 261 -1.97 -16.38 -12.46
CA ALA A 261 -1.59 -16.02 -13.82
C ALA A 261 -2.79 -15.45 -14.59
N GLN A 262 -4.03 -15.78 -14.22
CA GLN A 262 -5.22 -15.15 -14.81
C GLN A 262 -5.32 -13.66 -14.46
N TYR A 263 -4.98 -13.27 -13.23
CA TYR A 263 -4.94 -11.87 -12.80
C TYR A 263 -3.90 -11.07 -13.60
N LEU A 264 -2.71 -11.65 -13.83
CA LEU A 264 -1.65 -11.03 -14.63
C LEU A 264 -1.98 -11.00 -16.13
N LYS A 265 -2.63 -12.04 -16.68
CA LYS A 265 -3.13 -12.05 -18.08
C LYS A 265 -4.22 -10.99 -18.29
N LYS A 266 -5.14 -10.81 -17.33
CA LYS A 266 -6.17 -9.78 -17.37
C LYS A 266 -5.52 -8.38 -17.36
N TRP A 267 -4.53 -8.16 -16.50
CA TRP A 267 -3.76 -6.91 -16.44
C TRP A 267 -2.99 -6.61 -17.74
N TYR A 268 -2.39 -7.63 -18.36
CA TYR A 268 -1.67 -7.52 -19.63
C TYR A 268 -2.62 -7.18 -20.80
N ASN A 269 -3.80 -7.82 -20.86
CA ASN A 269 -4.80 -7.55 -21.89
C ASN A 269 -5.41 -6.14 -21.77
N ILE A 270 -5.53 -5.58 -20.56
CA ILE A 270 -5.97 -4.20 -20.33
C ILE A 270 -4.99 -3.19 -20.95
N LYS A 271 -3.67 -3.44 -20.92
CA LYS A 271 -2.69 -2.55 -21.55
C LYS A 271 -2.76 -2.54 -23.08
N ARG A 272 -3.09 -3.67 -23.70
CA ARG A 272 -3.18 -3.79 -25.17
C ARG A 272 -4.36 -3.04 -25.79
N HIS A 273 -5.38 -2.72 -25.00
CA HIS A 273 -6.55 -1.95 -25.47
C HIS A 273 -6.47 -0.45 -25.18
N ARG A 274 -5.35 0.03 -24.60
CA ARG A 274 -5.10 1.45 -24.31
C ARG A 274 -3.89 2.03 -25.04
N THR A 275 -3.30 1.27 -25.97
CA THR A 275 -2.30 1.71 -26.96
C THR A 275 -2.89 1.52 -28.34
#